data_AF-A0A7V2XMA7-F1
#
_entry.id   AF-A0A7V2XMA7-F1
#
_cell.length_a   1.000
_cell.length_b   1.000
_cell.length_c   1.000
_cell.angle_alpha   90.00
_cell.angle_beta   90.00
_cell.angle_gamma   90.00
#
_symmetry.space_group_name_H-M   'P 1'
#
loop_
_entity.id
_entity.type
_entity.pdbx_description
1 polymer ?
#
loop_
_entity_poly.entity_id
_entity_poly.type
_entity_poly.pdbx_seq_one_letter_code
_entity_poly.pdbx_strand_id
1 'polypeptide(L)'
;MTAAEVLPDRTNPADCAAPDEQADVRRRARDLYWQGWRITSIAEFLKVPRTTVHAWKDAEKWDAAQPIQRVEGALESRLVQLIAKDLKTGTDFKEIDLLGRQIERLARVRNYEQTGKEKELNPARERTHAAKPAPRSDKNHFSEDAIEKIEQAFRDSIFDYQKVWFRNGDQRTRMILKSRQIGATWYFAREALIDAITTGRNQIFLSASKAQAHIFKQYILQFAAQSCGVELAGDPIVLSNGAHIYFLGTNARTAQGYHGNFYFDEFFWTHRFEELNKVASGMAMHKMWRKTYFSTPSSMQHEAYAYWSGDRFNKRRAKNDRIPFDLSHDKLSTGGFTGEDRVW
;
A
#
# COMPACT_ATOMS: atom_id res chain seq x y z
N MET A 1 50.78 23.70 -87.61
CA MET A 1 51.69 24.17 -86.54
C MET A 1 51.30 25.63 -86.31
N THR A 2 50.80 26.07 -85.17
CA THR A 2 51.26 25.87 -83.78
C THR A 2 50.09 26.02 -82.79
N ALA A 3 50.30 25.53 -81.57
CA ALA A 3 49.30 25.17 -80.56
C ALA A 3 48.42 26.32 -80.04
N ALA A 4 47.15 25.98 -79.77
CA ALA A 4 46.12 26.83 -79.18
C ALA A 4 46.33 27.02 -77.67
N GLU A 5 46.13 28.26 -77.21
CA GLU A 5 46.07 28.65 -75.81
C GLU A 5 44.92 27.95 -75.08
N VAL A 6 45.25 27.26 -74.00
CA VAL A 6 44.30 26.73 -73.02
C VAL A 6 44.06 27.84 -71.98
N LEU A 7 42.86 28.41 -71.98
CA LEU A 7 42.37 29.27 -70.91
C LEU A 7 42.27 28.47 -69.60
N PRO A 8 42.67 29.02 -68.43
CA PRO A 8 42.53 28.33 -67.17
C PRO A 8 41.05 28.17 -66.81
N ASP A 9 40.70 26.94 -66.44
CA ASP A 9 39.37 26.54 -66.00
C ASP A 9 38.93 27.39 -64.81
N ARG A 10 37.67 27.85 -64.84
CA ARG A 10 37.08 28.67 -63.78
C ARG A 10 36.86 27.76 -62.58
N THR A 11 37.83 27.71 -61.68
CA THR A 11 37.66 27.09 -60.36
C THR A 11 36.45 27.72 -59.70
N ASN A 12 35.42 26.92 -59.51
CA ASN A 12 34.16 27.29 -58.90
C ASN A 12 34.47 27.67 -57.44
N PRO A 13 34.05 28.83 -56.92
CA PRO A 13 34.36 29.25 -55.54
C PRO A 13 33.83 28.29 -54.46
N ALA A 14 33.07 27.26 -54.84
CA ALA A 14 32.66 26.15 -53.98
C ALA A 14 33.80 25.19 -53.62
N ASP A 15 34.87 25.08 -54.42
CA ASP A 15 35.95 24.10 -54.20
C ASP A 15 36.98 24.51 -53.14
N CYS A 16 36.78 25.66 -52.47
CA CYS A 16 37.69 26.20 -51.45
C CYS A 16 37.08 26.28 -50.04
N ALA A 17 35.84 25.84 -49.85
CA ALA A 17 35.20 25.84 -48.53
C ALA A 17 35.63 24.60 -47.72
N ALA A 18 35.94 24.78 -46.44
CA ALA A 18 36.27 23.65 -45.55
C ALA A 18 35.13 22.61 -45.57
N PRO A 19 35.41 21.31 -45.38
CA PRO A 19 34.39 20.25 -45.46
C PRO A 19 33.13 20.51 -44.61
N ASP A 20 33.30 21.17 -43.46
CA ASP A 20 32.20 21.57 -42.57
C ASP A 20 31.33 22.70 -43.15
N GLU A 21 31.92 23.67 -43.85
CA GLU A 21 31.17 24.78 -44.47
C GLU A 21 30.30 24.29 -45.64
N GLN A 22 30.80 23.35 -46.45
CA GLN A 22 29.99 22.75 -47.53
C GLN A 22 28.82 21.94 -46.98
N ALA A 23 29.00 21.24 -45.86
CA ALA A 23 27.95 20.48 -45.19
C ALA A 23 26.84 21.40 -44.65
N ASP A 24 27.21 22.56 -44.10
CA ASP A 24 26.28 23.57 -43.60
C ASP A 24 25.51 24.26 -44.73
N VAL A 25 26.18 24.61 -45.83
CA VAL A 25 25.51 25.21 -47.02
C VAL A 25 24.52 24.23 -47.63
N ARG A 26 24.87 22.95 -47.72
CA ARG A 26 23.99 21.88 -48.21
C ARG A 26 22.77 21.67 -47.32
N ARG A 27 22.94 21.70 -45.99
CA ARG A 27 21.83 21.62 -45.02
C ARG A 27 20.88 22.81 -45.16
N ARG A 28 21.42 24.03 -45.29
CA ARG A 28 20.63 25.25 -45.47
C ARG A 28 19.84 25.26 -46.78
N ALA A 29 20.40 24.71 -47.86
CA ALA A 29 19.72 24.54 -49.13
C ALA A 29 18.48 23.63 -49.01
N ARG A 30 18.60 22.54 -48.25
CA ARG A 30 17.50 21.60 -47.98
C ARG A 30 16.37 22.24 -47.19
N ASP A 31 16.71 22.99 -46.13
CA ASP A 31 15.72 23.67 -45.29
C ASP A 31 14.91 24.69 -46.10
N LEU A 32 15.57 25.49 -46.95
CA LEU A 32 14.89 26.44 -47.85
C LEU A 32 13.99 25.74 -48.87
N TYR A 33 14.43 24.59 -49.39
CA TYR A 33 13.61 23.78 -50.30
C TYR A 33 12.32 23.29 -49.63
N TRP A 34 12.40 22.79 -48.40
CA TRP A 34 11.24 22.34 -47.63
C TRP A 34 10.32 23.48 -47.18
N GLN A 35 10.81 24.72 -47.12
CA GLN A 35 10.00 25.93 -46.97
C GLN A 35 9.25 26.35 -48.25
N GLY A 36 9.43 25.63 -49.36
CA GLY A 36 8.76 25.87 -50.63
C GLY A 36 9.51 26.79 -51.61
N TRP A 37 10.78 27.08 -51.35
CA TRP A 37 11.59 27.87 -52.26
C TRP A 37 11.91 27.10 -53.54
N ARG A 38 11.89 27.80 -54.68
CA ARG A 38 12.32 27.21 -55.96
C ARG A 38 13.83 27.01 -55.95
N ILE A 39 14.31 25.90 -56.53
CA ILE A 39 15.75 25.56 -56.60
C ILE A 39 16.59 26.71 -57.19
N THR A 40 16.05 27.44 -58.17
CA THR A 40 16.70 28.61 -58.77
C THR A 40 16.95 29.71 -57.72
N SER A 41 15.95 30.02 -56.90
CA SER A 41 16.04 31.05 -55.87
C SER A 41 16.98 30.64 -54.72
N ILE A 42 17.04 29.34 -54.41
CA ILE A 42 17.98 28.80 -53.42
C ILE A 42 19.43 28.91 -53.91
N ALA A 43 19.67 28.54 -55.17
CA ALA A 43 20.98 28.62 -55.80
C ALA A 43 21.52 30.05 -55.83
N GLU A 44 20.68 31.02 -56.18
CA GLU A 44 21.01 32.45 -56.14
C GLU A 44 21.29 32.95 -54.72
N PHE A 45 20.44 32.58 -53.76
CA PHE A 45 20.56 33.02 -52.36
C PHE A 45 21.83 32.48 -51.67
N LEU A 46 22.17 31.21 -51.92
CA LEU A 46 23.34 30.56 -51.33
C LEU A 46 24.62 30.72 -52.16
N LYS A 47 24.53 31.34 -53.36
CA LYS A 47 25.64 31.51 -54.31
C LYS A 47 26.29 30.17 -54.72
N VAL A 48 25.47 29.14 -54.90
CA VAL A 48 25.90 27.79 -55.32
C VAL A 48 25.30 27.49 -56.69
N PRO A 49 26.00 26.80 -57.61
CA PRO A 49 25.42 26.43 -58.90
C PRO A 49 24.11 25.66 -58.76
N ARG A 50 23.14 25.99 -59.62
CA ARG A 50 21.82 25.34 -59.63
C ARG A 50 21.93 23.81 -59.81
N THR A 51 22.88 23.36 -60.61
CA THR A 51 23.17 21.93 -60.85
C THR A 51 23.57 21.21 -59.56
N THR A 52 24.35 21.85 -58.71
CA THR A 52 24.77 21.32 -57.41
C THR A 52 23.59 21.17 -56.44
N VAL A 53 22.71 22.17 -56.37
CA VAL A 53 21.50 22.09 -55.53
C VAL A 53 20.54 21.01 -56.03
N HIS A 54 20.41 20.85 -57.35
CA HIS A 54 19.65 19.75 -57.95
C HIS A 54 20.26 18.37 -57.61
N ALA A 55 21.59 18.23 -57.70
CA ALA A 55 22.26 16.98 -57.36
C ALA A 55 22.07 16.60 -55.89
N TRP A 56 22.09 17.58 -54.97
CA TRP A 56 21.80 17.34 -53.55
C TRP A 56 20.35 16.90 -53.33
N LYS A 57 19.40 17.58 -53.97
CA LYS A 57 17.97 17.24 -53.92
C LYS A 57 17.73 15.79 -54.33
N ASP A 58 18.34 15.35 -55.42
CA ASP A 58 18.12 14.01 -55.96
C ASP A 58 18.87 12.94 -55.15
N ALA A 59 20.10 13.23 -54.69
CA ALA A 59 20.89 12.33 -53.86
C ALA A 59 20.22 12.04 -52.50
N GLU A 60 19.64 13.06 -51.87
CA GLU A 60 18.95 12.94 -50.57
C GLU A 60 17.44 12.77 -50.70
N LYS A 61 16.92 12.69 -51.94
CA LYS A 61 15.49 12.49 -52.24
C LYS A 61 14.58 13.46 -51.48
N TRP A 62 14.87 14.77 -51.53
CA TRP A 62 14.14 15.76 -50.74
C TRP A 62 12.63 15.76 -50.97
N ASP A 63 12.18 15.34 -52.16
CA ASP A 63 10.76 15.21 -52.51
C ASP A 63 10.06 14.06 -51.77
N ALA A 64 10.80 12.99 -51.45
CA ALA A 64 10.29 11.81 -50.76
C ALA A 64 10.23 11.99 -49.23
N ALA A 65 10.71 13.13 -48.72
CA ALA A 65 10.69 13.41 -47.29
C ALA A 65 9.25 13.60 -46.80
N GLN A 66 8.86 12.80 -45.81
CA GLN A 66 7.56 12.87 -45.14
C GLN A 66 7.39 14.21 -44.42
N PRO A 67 6.16 14.76 -44.30
CA PRO A 67 5.93 16.02 -43.61
C PRO A 67 6.54 16.08 -42.20
N ILE A 68 6.51 14.96 -41.46
CA ILE A 68 7.11 14.88 -40.12
C ILE A 68 8.64 15.04 -40.14
N GLN A 69 9.32 14.50 -41.15
CA GLN A 69 10.78 14.62 -41.31
C GLN A 69 11.21 16.05 -41.62
N ARG A 70 10.36 16.80 -42.36
CA ARG A 70 10.61 18.22 -42.64
C ARG A 70 10.49 19.08 -41.38
N VAL A 71 9.51 18.76 -40.53
CA VAL A 71 9.30 19.43 -39.24
C VAL A 71 10.43 19.09 -38.26
N GLU A 72 10.88 17.83 -38.21
CA GLU A 72 12.04 17.40 -37.41
C GLU A 72 13.30 18.20 -37.78
N GLY A 73 13.62 18.30 -39.07
CA GLY A 73 14.78 19.05 -39.53
C GLY A 73 14.73 20.55 -39.17
N ALA A 74 13.54 21.16 -39.27
CA ALA A 74 13.36 22.56 -38.90
C ALA A 74 13.52 22.80 -37.38
N LEU A 75 13.00 21.89 -36.56
CA LEU A 75 13.13 21.95 -35.09
C LEU A 75 14.58 21.75 -34.65
N GLU A 76 15.28 20.78 -35.23
CA GLU A 76 16.70 20.52 -34.97
C GLU A 76 17.55 21.74 -35.35
N SER A 77 17.36 22.28 -36.55
CA SER A 77 18.08 23.46 -37.06
C SER A 77 17.90 24.66 -36.13
N ARG A 78 16.67 24.92 -35.67
CA ARG A 78 16.37 26.01 -34.74
C ARG A 78 17.00 25.78 -33.35
N LEU A 79 16.97 24.55 -32.85
CA LEU A 79 17.58 24.21 -31.56
C LEU A 79 19.09 24.39 -31.58
N VAL A 80 19.77 23.93 -32.64
CA VAL A 80 21.21 24.12 -32.84
C VAL A 80 21.57 25.60 -32.87
N GLN A 81 20.80 26.43 -33.58
CA GLN A 81 21.01 27.88 -33.60
C GLN A 81 20.91 28.52 -32.20
N LEU A 82 19.90 28.14 -31.41
CA LEU A 82 19.72 28.67 -30.06
C LEU A 82 20.81 28.21 -29.10
N ILE A 83 21.29 26.97 -29.25
CA ILE A 83 22.41 26.43 -28.47
C ILE A 83 23.71 27.17 -28.81
N ALA A 84 23.98 27.43 -30.08
CA ALA A 84 25.18 28.10 -30.57
C ALA A 84 25.21 29.61 -30.27
N LYS A 85 24.11 30.21 -29.81
CA LYS A 85 24.04 31.64 -29.46
C LYS A 85 24.89 31.95 -28.22
N ASP A 86 25.85 32.88 -28.34
CA ASP A 86 26.79 33.25 -27.26
C ASP A 86 26.11 33.83 -26.02
N LEU A 87 25.21 34.81 -26.21
CA LEU A 87 24.46 35.44 -25.12
C LEU A 87 22.99 35.00 -25.18
N LYS A 88 22.63 34.09 -24.27
CA LYS A 88 21.26 33.56 -24.12
C LYS A 88 20.45 34.42 -23.16
N THR A 89 19.22 34.73 -23.55
CA THR A 89 18.22 35.43 -22.76
C THR A 89 17.24 34.45 -22.13
N GLY A 90 16.46 34.89 -21.14
CA GLY A 90 15.41 34.05 -20.53
C GLY A 90 14.37 33.54 -21.54
N THR A 91 14.15 34.25 -22.64
CA THR A 91 13.28 33.79 -23.74
C THR A 91 13.93 32.67 -24.54
N ASP A 92 15.24 32.75 -24.80
CA ASP A 92 15.97 31.70 -25.52
C ASP A 92 15.95 30.38 -24.74
N PHE A 93 16.12 30.42 -23.40
CA PHE A 93 16.02 29.22 -22.56
C PHE A 93 14.64 28.57 -22.59
N LYS A 94 13.57 29.37 -22.63
CA LYS A 94 12.19 28.87 -22.77
C LYS A 94 11.97 28.24 -24.15
N GLU A 95 12.50 28.85 -25.21
CA GLU A 95 12.40 28.31 -26.56
C GLU A 95 13.16 26.98 -26.67
N ILE A 96 14.36 26.88 -26.08
CA ILE A 96 15.13 25.63 -26.00
C ILE A 96 14.35 24.53 -25.27
N ASP A 97 13.76 24.81 -24.11
CA ASP A 97 12.93 23.84 -23.38
C ASP A 97 11.70 23.40 -24.18
N LEU A 98 11.00 24.35 -24.83
CA LEU A 98 9.85 24.05 -25.68
C LEU A 98 10.23 23.18 -26.89
N LEU A 99 11.32 23.50 -27.58
CA LEU A 99 11.83 22.72 -28.71
C LEU A 99 12.28 21.34 -28.27
N GLY A 100 12.96 21.22 -27.13
CA GLY A 100 13.36 19.93 -26.55
C GLY A 100 12.17 19.00 -26.29
N ARG A 101 11.07 19.54 -25.74
CA ARG A 101 9.83 18.77 -25.51
C ARG A 101 9.16 18.34 -26.82
N GLN A 102 9.24 19.14 -27.89
CA GLN A 102 8.70 18.73 -29.19
C GLN A 102 9.53 17.60 -29.81
N ILE A 103 10.87 17.63 -29.67
CA ILE A 103 11.74 16.54 -30.15
C ILE A 103 11.43 15.23 -29.41
N GLU A 104 11.26 15.27 -28.08
CA GLU A 104 10.85 14.10 -27.29
C GLU A 104 9.50 13.53 -27.76
N ARG A 105 8.56 14.41 -28.11
CA ARG A 105 7.25 14.00 -28.62
C ARG A 105 7.34 13.38 -30.02
N LEU A 106 8.17 13.90 -30.91
CA LEU A 106 8.41 13.33 -32.24
C LEU A 106 9.07 11.94 -32.14
N ALA A 107 10.05 11.78 -31.24
CA ALA A 107 10.67 10.48 -30.98
C ALA A 107 9.63 9.44 -30.48
N ARG A 108 8.67 9.85 -29.65
CA ARG A 108 7.56 8.99 -29.22
C ARG A 108 6.61 8.62 -30.36
N VAL A 109 6.28 9.57 -31.24
CA VAL A 109 5.47 9.30 -32.44
C VAL A 109 6.18 8.30 -33.36
N ARG A 110 7.50 8.43 -33.54
CA ARG A 110 8.30 7.50 -34.33
C ARG A 110 8.36 6.10 -33.73
N ASN A 111 8.51 5.99 -32.41
CA ASN A 111 8.45 4.69 -31.73
C ASN A 111 7.06 4.05 -31.88
N TYR A 112 5.99 4.83 -31.78
CA TYR A 112 4.63 4.35 -32.03
C TYR A 112 4.44 3.85 -33.48
N GLU A 113 4.92 4.58 -34.49
CA GLU A 113 4.85 4.15 -35.89
C GLU A 113 5.58 2.81 -36.14
N GLN A 114 6.63 2.52 -35.35
CA GLN A 114 7.38 1.26 -35.44
C GLN A 114 6.76 0.12 -34.62
N THR A 115 6.23 0.40 -33.43
CA THR A 115 5.76 -0.63 -32.49
C THR A 115 4.25 -0.86 -32.52
N GLY A 116 3.48 0.07 -33.08
CA GLY A 116 2.01 0.08 -33.10
C GLY A 116 1.35 0.22 -31.73
N LYS A 117 2.11 0.49 -30.66
CA LYS A 117 1.59 0.53 -29.29
C LYS A 117 1.20 1.95 -28.89
N GLU A 118 -0.10 2.24 -28.93
CA GLU A 118 -0.68 3.56 -28.57
C GLU A 118 -0.26 4.04 -27.17
N LYS A 119 0.11 3.08 -26.31
CA LYS A 119 0.61 3.27 -24.95
C LYS A 119 1.93 4.05 -24.84
N GLU A 120 2.67 4.25 -25.94
CA GLU A 120 3.96 4.97 -25.98
C GLU A 120 3.80 6.48 -26.22
N LEU A 121 2.59 6.95 -26.54
CA LEU A 121 2.28 8.37 -26.77
C LEU A 121 2.00 9.15 -25.47
N ASN A 122 1.86 8.48 -24.32
CA ASN A 122 1.43 9.12 -23.07
C ASN A 122 2.61 9.46 -22.12
N PRO A 123 2.96 10.75 -21.93
CA PRO A 123 4.06 11.19 -21.06
C PRO A 123 3.80 10.97 -19.55
N ALA A 124 2.57 10.67 -19.14
CA ALA A 124 2.23 10.52 -17.73
C ALA A 124 2.86 9.27 -17.07
N ARG A 125 3.26 8.26 -17.86
CA ARG A 125 3.78 6.98 -17.31
C ARG A 125 5.21 7.02 -16.85
N GLU A 126 6.10 7.84 -17.43
CA GLU A 126 7.47 7.97 -16.94
C GLU A 126 7.51 8.53 -15.51
N ARG A 127 6.57 9.43 -15.17
CA ARG A 127 6.37 9.92 -13.80
C ARG A 127 5.87 8.82 -12.86
N THR A 128 5.18 7.81 -13.38
CA THR A 128 4.69 6.66 -12.60
C THR A 128 5.77 5.59 -12.39
N HIS A 129 6.74 5.48 -13.30
CA HIS A 129 7.83 4.50 -13.21
C HIS A 129 9.07 5.02 -12.46
N ALA A 130 9.28 6.34 -12.36
CA ALA A 130 10.35 6.94 -11.55
C ALA A 130 10.11 6.84 -10.03
N ALA A 131 8.85 6.70 -9.61
CA ALA A 131 8.54 6.24 -8.27
C ALA A 131 8.59 4.70 -8.28
N LYS A 132 9.73 4.12 -7.89
CA LYS A 132 9.66 2.77 -7.30
C LYS A 132 8.54 2.82 -6.27
N PRO A 133 7.54 1.91 -6.31
CA PRO A 133 6.67 1.79 -5.15
C PRO A 133 7.62 1.55 -3.99
N ALA A 134 7.57 2.41 -2.96
CA ALA A 134 8.05 1.98 -1.66
C ALA A 134 7.49 0.57 -1.45
N PRO A 135 8.29 -0.40 -0.98
CA PRO A 135 7.76 -1.73 -0.71
C PRO A 135 6.47 -1.53 0.04
N ARG A 136 5.35 -2.08 -0.46
CA ARG A 136 4.08 -1.99 0.24
C ARG A 136 4.39 -2.59 1.60
N SER A 137 4.55 -1.74 2.62
CA SER A 137 4.62 -2.21 3.99
C SER A 137 3.33 -2.97 4.17
N ASP A 138 3.40 -4.28 4.38
CA ASP A 138 2.20 -5.07 4.61
C ASP A 138 1.43 -4.35 5.73
N LYS A 139 0.19 -3.96 5.44
CA LYS A 139 -0.60 -3.19 6.41
C LYS A 139 -0.73 -4.03 7.67
N ASN A 140 -0.63 -3.37 8.83
CA ASN A 140 -0.73 -4.04 10.12
C ASN A 140 0.27 -5.21 10.27
N HIS A 141 1.50 -5.01 9.78
CA HIS A 141 2.59 -5.99 9.87
C HIS A 141 3.41 -5.80 11.15
N PHE A 142 3.78 -6.92 11.76
CA PHE A 142 4.72 -6.99 12.87
C PHE A 142 5.95 -7.78 12.42
N SER A 143 7.13 -7.15 12.46
CA SER A 143 8.41 -7.84 12.31
C SER A 143 8.72 -8.70 13.54
N GLU A 144 9.66 -9.64 13.43
CA GLU A 144 10.12 -10.46 14.56
C GLU A 144 10.57 -9.60 15.76
N ASP A 145 11.38 -8.57 15.51
CA ASP A 145 11.79 -7.59 16.54
C ASP A 145 10.60 -6.83 17.16
N ALA A 146 9.57 -6.51 16.38
CA ALA A 146 8.36 -5.88 16.90
C ALA A 146 7.56 -6.85 17.81
N ILE A 147 7.50 -8.14 17.44
CA ILE A 147 6.85 -9.19 18.23
C ILE A 147 7.59 -9.37 19.57
N GLU A 148 8.92 -9.46 19.56
CA GLU A 148 9.70 -9.57 20.80
C GLU A 148 9.49 -8.37 21.73
N LYS A 149 9.55 -7.15 21.18
CA LYS A 149 9.33 -5.91 21.94
C LYS A 149 7.95 -5.85 22.57
N ILE A 150 6.91 -6.19 21.82
CA ILE A 150 5.53 -6.12 22.34
C ILE A 150 5.25 -7.22 23.37
N GLU A 151 5.79 -8.42 23.19
CA GLU A 151 5.69 -9.48 24.21
C GLU A 151 6.41 -9.10 25.51
N GLN A 152 7.61 -8.53 25.41
CA GLN A 152 8.36 -8.08 26.58
C GLN A 152 7.61 -6.95 27.30
N ALA A 153 7.16 -5.94 26.56
CA ALA A 153 6.37 -4.83 27.10
C ALA A 153 5.08 -5.32 27.79
N PHE A 154 4.46 -6.38 27.30
CA PHE A 154 3.32 -7.00 27.98
C PHE A 154 3.72 -7.62 29.31
N ARG A 155 4.72 -8.52 29.31
CA ARG A 155 5.17 -9.22 30.52
C ARG A 155 5.61 -8.25 31.62
N ASP A 156 6.26 -7.15 31.26
CA ASP A 156 6.76 -6.15 32.21
C ASP A 156 5.66 -5.22 32.76
N SER A 157 4.54 -5.07 32.04
CA SER A 157 3.50 -4.11 32.40
C SER A 157 2.31 -4.71 33.17
N ILE A 158 2.16 -6.04 33.21
CA ILE A 158 1.02 -6.68 33.88
C ILE A 158 1.16 -6.73 35.41
N PHE A 159 0.07 -6.43 36.12
CA PHE A 159 -0.01 -6.52 37.57
C PHE A 159 0.00 -7.97 38.07
N ASP A 160 0.33 -8.19 39.35
CA ASP A 160 0.46 -9.55 39.90
C ASP A 160 -0.80 -10.41 39.76
N TYR A 161 -1.99 -9.83 39.96
CA TYR A 161 -3.25 -10.55 39.74
C TYR A 161 -3.48 -10.88 38.26
N GLN A 162 -3.00 -10.04 37.33
CA GLN A 162 -3.10 -10.30 35.89
C GLN A 162 -2.14 -11.40 35.45
N LYS A 163 -1.02 -11.60 36.14
CA LYS A 163 -0.12 -12.74 35.90
C LYS A 163 -0.83 -14.08 36.10
N VAL A 164 -1.83 -14.15 36.99
CA VAL A 164 -2.70 -15.33 37.13
C VAL A 164 -3.51 -15.57 35.85
N TRP A 165 -4.11 -14.52 35.29
CA TRP A 165 -4.87 -14.62 34.04
C TRP A 165 -3.96 -15.06 32.89
N PHE A 166 -2.75 -14.52 32.83
CA PHE A 166 -1.75 -14.85 31.82
C PHE A 166 -1.34 -16.32 31.86
N ARG A 167 -1.01 -16.84 33.05
CA ARG A 167 -0.63 -18.25 33.23
C ARG A 167 -1.74 -19.23 32.86
N ASN A 168 -2.99 -18.79 32.84
CA ASN A 168 -4.14 -19.60 32.48
C ASN A 168 -4.72 -19.23 31.09
N GLY A 169 -4.01 -18.45 30.28
CA GLY A 169 -4.48 -18.03 28.95
C GLY A 169 -4.73 -19.17 27.96
N ASP A 170 -4.16 -20.33 28.20
CA ASP A 170 -4.31 -21.54 27.40
C ASP A 170 -5.61 -22.30 27.66
N GLN A 171 -6.29 -22.01 28.79
CA GLN A 171 -7.56 -22.63 29.19
C GLN A 171 -8.63 -22.47 28.12
N ARG A 172 -9.36 -23.55 27.84
CA ARG A 172 -10.38 -23.55 26.77
C ARG A 172 -11.49 -22.54 27.05
N THR A 173 -11.94 -22.49 28.30
CA THR A 173 -12.96 -21.55 28.79
C THR A 173 -12.48 -20.97 30.12
N ARG A 174 -12.46 -19.64 30.22
CA ARG A 174 -12.20 -18.91 31.48
C ARG A 174 -13.42 -18.05 31.83
N MET A 175 -13.84 -18.04 33.09
CA MET A 175 -14.88 -17.14 33.60
C MET A 175 -14.38 -16.38 34.83
N ILE A 176 -14.09 -15.09 34.64
CA ILE A 176 -13.38 -14.27 35.61
C ILE A 176 -14.35 -13.27 36.24
N LEU A 177 -14.57 -13.40 37.55
CA LEU A 177 -15.17 -12.33 38.35
C LEU A 177 -14.10 -11.37 38.80
N LYS A 178 -14.34 -10.08 38.57
CA LYS A 178 -13.36 -9.02 38.85
C LYS A 178 -13.98 -7.78 39.48
N SER A 179 -13.16 -6.99 40.15
CA SER A 179 -13.54 -5.67 40.65
C SER A 179 -13.62 -4.63 39.53
N ARG A 180 -14.29 -3.49 39.77
CA ARG A 180 -14.24 -2.36 38.83
C ARG A 180 -12.86 -1.70 38.83
N GLN A 181 -12.52 -1.05 37.72
CA GLN A 181 -11.31 -0.20 37.61
C GLN A 181 -9.97 -0.91 37.85
N ILE A 182 -9.88 -2.22 37.60
CA ILE A 182 -8.63 -3.00 37.71
C ILE A 182 -7.96 -3.30 36.35
N GLY A 183 -8.21 -2.49 35.32
CA GLY A 183 -7.53 -2.65 34.03
C GLY A 183 -7.81 -3.98 33.29
N ALA A 184 -8.96 -4.63 33.50
CA ALA A 184 -9.30 -5.89 32.82
C ALA A 184 -9.39 -5.71 31.29
N THR A 185 -10.08 -4.67 30.83
CA THR A 185 -10.19 -4.33 29.40
C THR A 185 -8.81 -4.07 28.77
N TRP A 186 -7.96 -3.33 29.48
CA TRP A 186 -6.58 -3.06 29.06
C TRP A 186 -5.77 -4.36 28.92
N TYR A 187 -5.91 -5.29 29.88
CA TYR A 187 -5.20 -6.56 29.87
C TYR A 187 -5.66 -7.46 28.71
N PHE A 188 -6.96 -7.71 28.59
CA PHE A 188 -7.49 -8.62 27.57
C PHE A 188 -7.34 -8.08 26.15
N ALA A 189 -7.33 -6.75 25.97
CA ALA A 189 -6.98 -6.14 24.69
C ALA A 189 -5.56 -6.50 24.26
N ARG A 190 -4.60 -6.46 25.18
CA ARG A 190 -3.19 -6.78 24.93
C ARG A 190 -2.95 -8.27 24.76
N GLU A 191 -3.56 -9.10 25.63
CA GLU A 191 -3.52 -10.56 25.52
C GLU A 191 -4.02 -11.03 24.14
N ALA A 192 -5.16 -10.49 23.67
CA ALA A 192 -5.71 -10.82 22.37
C ALA A 192 -4.80 -10.38 21.20
N LEU A 193 -4.17 -9.20 21.29
CA LEU A 193 -3.24 -8.75 20.24
C LEU A 193 -2.03 -9.69 20.15
N ILE A 194 -1.43 -10.05 21.29
CA ILE A 194 -0.28 -10.96 21.35
C ILE A 194 -0.67 -12.33 20.79
N ASP A 195 -1.83 -12.85 21.17
CA ASP A 195 -2.32 -14.10 20.61
C ASP A 195 -2.50 -14.03 19.08
N ALA A 196 -3.09 -12.94 18.58
CA ALA A 196 -3.32 -12.74 17.16
C ALA A 196 -2.01 -12.65 16.36
N ILE A 197 -1.02 -11.90 16.83
CA ILE A 197 0.26 -11.74 16.13
C ILE A 197 1.09 -13.04 16.14
N THR A 198 1.07 -13.79 17.26
CA THR A 198 1.91 -14.99 17.43
C THR A 198 1.29 -16.24 16.80
N THR A 199 -0.04 -16.37 16.82
CA THR A 199 -0.71 -17.62 16.42
C THR A 199 -1.53 -17.51 15.13
N GLY A 200 -1.78 -16.30 14.61
CA GLY A 200 -2.67 -16.09 13.47
C GLY A 200 -4.16 -16.30 13.81
N ARG A 201 -4.50 -16.48 15.08
CA ARG A 201 -5.87 -16.71 15.54
C ARG A 201 -6.69 -15.42 15.48
N ASN A 202 -7.91 -15.54 14.96
CA ASN A 202 -8.89 -14.46 15.02
C ASN A 202 -9.30 -14.18 16.47
N GLN A 203 -9.60 -12.92 16.76
CA GLN A 203 -10.07 -12.45 18.07
C GLN A 203 -11.41 -11.74 17.91
N ILE A 204 -12.35 -12.01 18.81
CA ILE A 204 -13.71 -11.47 18.77
C ILE A 204 -14.01 -10.88 20.13
N PHE A 205 -14.20 -9.56 20.18
CA PHE A 205 -14.72 -8.86 21.36
C PHE A 205 -16.22 -8.67 21.23
N LEU A 206 -16.97 -9.18 22.21
CA LEU A 206 -18.39 -8.91 22.37
C LEU A 206 -18.61 -8.07 23.61
N SER A 207 -19.23 -6.91 23.41
CA SER A 207 -19.59 -5.99 24.48
C SER A 207 -21.04 -5.55 24.43
N ALA A 208 -21.51 -4.94 25.52
CA ALA A 208 -22.87 -4.39 25.63
C ALA A 208 -23.24 -3.48 24.43
N SER A 209 -22.27 -2.76 23.86
CA SER A 209 -22.40 -1.95 22.64
C SER A 209 -21.13 -1.97 21.79
N LYS A 210 -21.24 -1.58 20.50
CA LYS A 210 -20.07 -1.43 19.62
C LYS A 210 -19.10 -0.37 20.12
N ALA A 211 -19.60 0.72 20.71
CA ALA A 211 -18.78 1.77 21.31
C ALA A 211 -17.93 1.23 22.47
N GLN A 212 -18.50 0.36 23.32
CA GLN A 212 -17.73 -0.31 24.39
C GLN A 212 -16.70 -1.29 23.82
N ALA A 213 -17.05 -2.05 22.78
CA ALA A 213 -16.09 -2.94 22.13
C ALA A 213 -14.90 -2.16 21.52
N HIS A 214 -15.12 -0.93 21.03
CA HIS A 214 -14.05 -0.07 20.53
C HIS A 214 -13.07 0.40 21.61
N ILE A 215 -13.39 0.29 22.91
CA ILE A 215 -12.42 0.55 23.97
C ILE A 215 -11.26 -0.47 23.88
N PHE A 216 -11.56 -1.75 23.60
CA PHE A 216 -10.52 -2.76 23.33
C PHE A 216 -9.68 -2.38 22.12
N LYS A 217 -10.33 -1.92 21.05
CA LYS A 217 -9.64 -1.44 19.85
C LYS A 217 -8.65 -0.33 20.19
N GLN A 218 -9.07 0.68 20.95
CA GLN A 218 -8.20 1.79 21.35
C GLN A 218 -6.98 1.30 22.15
N TYR A 219 -7.16 0.39 23.09
CA TYR A 219 -6.04 -0.21 23.83
C TYR A 219 -5.10 -1.02 22.93
N ILE A 220 -5.62 -1.74 21.94
CA ILE A 220 -4.83 -2.48 20.95
C ILE A 220 -3.97 -1.51 20.12
N LEU A 221 -4.59 -0.46 19.57
CA LEU A 221 -3.89 0.55 18.77
C LEU A 221 -2.79 1.23 19.59
N GLN A 222 -3.12 1.64 20.81
CA GLN A 222 -2.18 2.30 21.72
C GLN A 222 -1.02 1.38 22.08
N PHE A 223 -1.29 0.11 22.38
CA PHE A 223 -0.27 -0.84 22.80
C PHE A 223 0.72 -1.15 21.67
N ALA A 224 0.23 -1.36 20.44
CA ALA A 224 1.09 -1.58 19.27
C ALA A 224 1.98 -0.37 19.00
N ALA A 225 1.40 0.84 18.96
CA ALA A 225 2.14 2.06 18.67
C ALA A 225 3.20 2.35 19.75
N GLN A 226 2.85 2.24 21.04
CA GLN A 226 3.76 2.57 22.14
C GLN A 226 4.87 1.54 22.35
N SER A 227 4.60 0.26 22.12
CA SER A 227 5.56 -0.81 22.46
C SER A 227 6.53 -1.13 21.33
N CYS A 228 6.07 -0.98 20.07
CA CYS A 228 6.87 -1.39 18.91
C CYS A 228 6.74 -0.45 17.70
N GLY A 229 6.05 0.69 17.83
CA GLY A 229 5.93 1.68 16.75
C GLY A 229 5.00 1.26 15.60
N VAL A 230 4.24 0.18 15.76
CA VAL A 230 3.32 -0.31 14.71
C VAL A 230 1.99 0.44 14.80
N GLU A 231 1.65 1.16 13.73
CA GLU A 231 0.34 1.81 13.58
C GLU A 231 -0.66 0.84 12.94
N LEU A 232 -1.66 0.45 13.72
CA LEU A 232 -2.73 -0.43 13.27
C LEU A 232 -3.93 0.36 12.72
N ALA A 233 -4.59 -0.19 11.69
CA ALA A 233 -5.77 0.39 11.08
C ALA A 233 -6.82 -0.66 10.69
N GLY A 234 -8.08 -0.22 10.51
CA GLY A 234 -9.21 -1.05 10.08
C GLY A 234 -10.29 -1.26 11.15
N ASP A 235 -11.47 -1.70 10.72
CA ASP A 235 -12.58 -2.21 11.55
C ASP A 235 -13.35 -3.28 10.75
N PRO A 236 -13.03 -4.58 10.87
CA PRO A 236 -12.07 -5.19 11.81
C PRO A 236 -10.60 -4.82 11.51
N ILE A 237 -9.73 -5.00 12.50
CA ILE A 237 -8.27 -4.94 12.26
C ILE A 237 -7.87 -6.28 11.61
N VAL A 238 -7.18 -6.21 10.48
CA VAL A 238 -6.67 -7.39 9.76
C VAL A 238 -5.16 -7.35 9.75
N LEU A 239 -4.51 -8.29 10.42
CA LEU A 239 -3.06 -8.38 10.53
C LEU A 239 -2.45 -8.99 9.27
N SER A 240 -1.18 -8.70 8.99
CA SER A 240 -0.49 -9.26 7.82
C SER A 240 -0.39 -10.79 7.82
N ASN A 241 -0.47 -11.42 9.00
CA ASN A 241 -0.48 -12.88 9.17
C ASN A 241 -1.87 -13.52 8.93
N GLY A 242 -2.88 -12.72 8.57
CA GLY A 242 -4.25 -13.18 8.28
C GLY A 242 -5.20 -13.20 9.48
N ALA A 243 -4.74 -12.87 10.69
CA ALA A 243 -5.62 -12.79 11.85
C ALA A 243 -6.57 -11.57 11.77
N HIS A 244 -7.85 -11.80 12.07
CA HIS A 244 -8.85 -10.74 12.19
C HIS A 244 -9.19 -10.44 13.65
N ILE A 245 -9.29 -9.17 14.00
CA ILE A 245 -9.75 -8.70 15.32
C ILE A 245 -11.07 -7.96 15.13
N TYR A 246 -12.16 -8.57 15.61
CA TYR A 246 -13.54 -8.08 15.48
C TYR A 246 -14.02 -7.40 16.76
N PHE A 247 -14.79 -6.32 16.62
CA PHE A 247 -15.37 -5.56 17.73
C PHE A 247 -16.90 -5.47 17.57
N LEU A 248 -17.64 -6.26 18.36
CA LEU A 248 -19.06 -6.49 18.19
C LEU A 248 -19.87 -5.97 19.39
N GLY A 249 -21.06 -5.46 19.10
CA GLY A 249 -22.09 -5.20 20.12
C GLY A 249 -23.02 -6.39 20.32
N THR A 250 -24.02 -6.26 21.21
CA THR A 250 -25.00 -7.30 21.57
C THR A 250 -26.00 -7.71 20.47
N ASN A 251 -25.73 -7.42 19.19
CA ASN A 251 -26.57 -7.88 18.10
C ASN A 251 -26.14 -9.30 17.66
N ALA A 252 -26.80 -10.31 18.24
CA ALA A 252 -26.55 -11.73 17.97
C ALA A 252 -26.54 -12.09 16.47
N ARG A 253 -27.35 -11.44 15.63
CA ARG A 253 -27.41 -11.72 14.18
C ARG A 253 -26.12 -11.32 13.46
N THR A 254 -25.50 -10.22 13.88
CA THR A 254 -24.24 -9.76 13.28
C THR A 254 -23.05 -10.62 13.65
N ALA A 255 -23.17 -11.48 14.66
CA ALA A 255 -22.06 -12.23 15.22
C ALA A 255 -21.98 -13.70 14.75
N GLN A 256 -23.03 -14.22 14.08
CA GLN A 256 -23.14 -15.65 13.72
C GLN A 256 -22.10 -16.16 12.70
N GLY A 257 -21.49 -15.29 11.90
CA GLY A 257 -20.57 -15.68 10.82
C GLY A 257 -19.09 -15.71 11.20
N TYR A 258 -18.73 -15.20 12.39
CA TYR A 258 -17.33 -15.08 12.79
C TYR A 258 -16.84 -16.32 13.55
N HIS A 259 -15.53 -16.54 13.52
CA HIS A 259 -14.87 -17.61 14.26
C HIS A 259 -13.54 -17.10 14.80
N GLY A 260 -13.21 -17.44 16.04
CA GLY A 260 -12.03 -16.91 16.73
C GLY A 260 -12.07 -17.14 18.23
N ASN A 261 -10.99 -16.71 18.89
CA ASN A 261 -10.97 -16.56 20.34
C ASN A 261 -11.98 -15.48 20.73
N PHE A 262 -12.82 -15.80 21.70
CA PHE A 262 -13.96 -15.01 22.07
C PHE A 262 -13.75 -14.37 23.45
N TYR A 263 -13.94 -13.06 23.52
CA TYR A 263 -13.86 -12.26 24.74
C TYR A 263 -15.23 -11.61 24.99
N PHE A 264 -15.84 -11.92 26.13
CA PHE A 264 -17.14 -11.36 26.53
C PHE A 264 -16.98 -10.52 27.78
N ASP A 265 -16.99 -9.20 27.61
CA ASP A 265 -16.90 -8.28 28.73
C ASP A 265 -18.26 -8.05 29.39
N GLU A 266 -18.22 -7.82 30.69
CA GLU A 266 -19.38 -7.52 31.54
C GLU A 266 -20.58 -8.46 31.26
N PHE A 267 -20.31 -9.75 31.08
CA PHE A 267 -21.34 -10.72 30.70
C PHE A 267 -22.46 -10.87 31.74
N PHE A 268 -22.23 -10.48 33.00
CA PHE A 268 -23.26 -10.41 34.05
C PHE A 268 -24.16 -9.16 33.99
N TRP A 269 -23.86 -8.22 33.10
CA TRP A 269 -24.61 -6.98 32.89
C TRP A 269 -25.23 -6.91 31.48
N THR A 270 -25.22 -8.04 30.76
CA THR A 270 -25.78 -8.12 29.42
C THR A 270 -27.17 -8.75 29.43
N HIS A 271 -28.10 -8.12 28.72
CA HIS A 271 -29.41 -8.71 28.47
C HIS A 271 -29.33 -9.88 27.47
N ARG A 272 -30.19 -10.88 27.63
CA ARG A 272 -30.28 -12.07 26.75
C ARG A 272 -28.96 -12.83 26.68
N PHE A 273 -28.36 -13.09 27.84
CA PHE A 273 -27.08 -13.78 27.95
C PHE A 273 -27.12 -15.15 27.27
N GLU A 274 -28.17 -15.94 27.46
CA GLU A 274 -28.26 -17.28 26.85
C GLU A 274 -28.26 -17.23 25.31
N GLU A 275 -28.93 -16.25 24.71
CA GLU A 275 -28.93 -16.03 23.25
C GLU A 275 -27.51 -15.74 22.76
N LEU A 276 -26.84 -14.76 23.39
CA LEU A 276 -25.50 -14.33 23.01
C LEU A 276 -24.45 -15.41 23.27
N ASN A 277 -24.55 -16.11 24.40
CA ASN A 277 -23.66 -17.20 24.77
C ASN A 277 -23.80 -18.41 23.81
N LYS A 278 -25.00 -18.66 23.28
CA LYS A 278 -25.22 -19.69 22.25
C LYS A 278 -24.49 -19.32 20.96
N VAL A 279 -24.60 -18.07 20.50
CA VAL A 279 -23.87 -17.63 19.30
C VAL A 279 -22.36 -17.65 19.55
N ALA A 280 -21.89 -17.15 20.69
CA ALA A 280 -20.50 -17.17 21.11
C ALA A 280 -19.90 -18.59 21.13
N SER A 281 -20.67 -19.54 21.68
CA SER A 281 -20.27 -20.95 21.69
C SER A 281 -20.15 -21.52 20.28
N GLY A 282 -20.96 -21.04 19.33
CA GLY A 282 -20.86 -21.34 17.90
C GLY A 282 -19.56 -20.82 17.26
N MET A 283 -19.22 -19.56 17.52
CA MET A 283 -18.01 -18.92 16.96
C MET A 283 -16.71 -19.62 17.42
N ALA A 284 -16.70 -20.13 18.65
CA ALA A 284 -15.55 -20.79 19.27
C ALA A 284 -15.68 -22.33 19.30
N MET A 285 -16.44 -22.93 18.38
CA MET A 285 -16.68 -24.39 18.36
C MET A 285 -15.41 -25.22 18.21
N HIS A 286 -14.52 -24.85 17.29
CA HIS A 286 -13.28 -25.61 17.03
C HIS A 286 -12.34 -25.60 18.24
N LYS A 287 -11.63 -26.72 18.47
CA LYS A 287 -10.79 -26.95 19.65
C LYS A 287 -9.70 -25.90 19.88
N MET A 288 -9.25 -25.23 18.82
CA MET A 288 -8.22 -24.18 18.87
C MET A 288 -8.71 -22.86 19.48
N TRP A 289 -10.02 -22.58 19.43
CA TRP A 289 -10.58 -21.31 19.88
C TRP A 289 -10.81 -21.29 21.37
N ARG A 290 -10.53 -20.15 22.01
CA ARG A 290 -10.70 -19.94 23.45
C ARG A 290 -11.92 -19.07 23.74
N LYS A 291 -12.49 -19.19 24.93
CA LYS A 291 -13.57 -18.33 25.42
C LYS A 291 -13.18 -17.71 26.75
N THR A 292 -13.18 -16.40 26.83
CA THR A 292 -12.83 -15.64 28.03
C THR A 292 -14.00 -14.74 28.38
N TYR A 293 -14.70 -15.07 29.45
CA TYR A 293 -15.77 -14.26 30.02
C TYR A 293 -15.18 -13.51 31.21
N PHE A 294 -15.40 -12.20 31.30
CA PHE A 294 -14.97 -11.44 32.47
C PHE A 294 -15.96 -10.34 32.80
N SER A 295 -16.29 -10.21 34.08
CA SER A 295 -17.32 -9.27 34.51
C SER A 295 -17.18 -8.89 35.96
N THR A 296 -17.75 -7.74 36.31
CA THR A 296 -18.11 -7.51 37.71
C THR A 296 -19.27 -8.42 38.12
N PRO A 297 -19.34 -8.88 39.38
CA PRO A 297 -20.42 -9.73 39.85
C PRO A 297 -21.77 -8.98 39.80
N SER A 298 -22.83 -9.75 39.60
CA SER A 298 -24.23 -9.29 39.57
C SER A 298 -25.10 -10.23 40.42
N SER A 299 -26.42 -10.04 40.38
CA SER A 299 -27.40 -10.86 41.10
C SER A 299 -27.32 -12.34 40.70
N MET A 300 -27.56 -13.24 41.66
CA MET A 300 -27.70 -14.68 41.42
C MET A 300 -28.91 -15.03 40.52
N GLN A 301 -29.83 -14.09 40.34
CA GLN A 301 -30.98 -14.24 39.44
C GLN A 301 -30.62 -14.00 37.97
N HIS A 302 -29.44 -13.44 37.68
CA HIS A 302 -29.01 -13.20 36.30
C HIS A 302 -28.80 -14.53 35.55
N GLU A 303 -29.20 -14.59 34.28
CA GLU A 303 -29.11 -15.81 33.44
C GLU A 303 -27.70 -16.43 33.42
N ALA A 304 -26.66 -15.58 33.43
CA ALA A 304 -25.28 -16.04 33.43
C ALA A 304 -24.83 -16.74 34.71
N TYR A 305 -25.54 -16.53 35.84
CA TYR A 305 -25.15 -17.10 37.13
C TYR A 305 -25.10 -18.63 37.06
N ALA A 306 -26.13 -19.25 36.47
CA ALA A 306 -26.19 -20.70 36.34
C ALA A 306 -25.03 -21.28 35.51
N TYR A 307 -24.46 -20.50 34.57
CA TYR A 307 -23.29 -20.94 33.82
C TYR A 307 -22.02 -20.81 34.67
N TRP A 308 -21.83 -19.67 35.34
CA TRP A 308 -20.66 -19.44 36.18
C TRP A 308 -20.61 -20.37 37.41
N SER A 309 -21.76 -20.67 38.03
CA SER A 309 -21.84 -21.47 39.25
C SER A 309 -21.70 -22.98 39.04
N GLY A 310 -21.66 -23.44 37.80
CA GLY A 310 -21.75 -24.87 37.46
C GLY A 310 -23.17 -25.46 37.60
N ASP A 311 -24.18 -24.69 37.99
CA ASP A 311 -25.57 -25.18 38.09
C ASP A 311 -26.08 -25.71 36.75
N ARG A 312 -25.69 -25.06 35.65
CA ARG A 312 -26.01 -25.50 34.29
C ARG A 312 -25.42 -26.88 33.98
N PHE A 313 -24.23 -27.18 34.48
CA PHE A 313 -23.57 -28.48 34.33
C PHE A 313 -24.32 -29.55 35.13
N ASN A 314 -24.74 -29.23 36.35
CA ASN A 314 -25.54 -30.11 37.21
C ASN A 314 -26.98 -30.30 36.75
N LYS A 315 -27.55 -29.36 35.99
CA LYS A 315 -28.94 -29.41 35.52
C LYS A 315 -29.25 -30.64 34.68
N ARG A 316 -28.26 -31.18 33.96
CA ARG A 316 -28.39 -32.37 33.10
C ARG A 316 -28.03 -33.68 33.80
N ARG A 317 -27.65 -33.64 35.09
CA ARG A 317 -27.22 -34.78 35.88
C ARG A 317 -28.33 -35.22 36.84
N ALA A 318 -28.40 -36.53 37.11
CA ALA A 318 -29.27 -37.06 38.16
C ALA A 318 -28.87 -36.46 39.51
N LYS A 319 -29.81 -36.35 40.45
CA LYS A 319 -29.60 -35.65 41.74
C LYS A 319 -28.37 -36.17 42.49
N ASN A 320 -28.12 -37.47 42.45
CA ASN A 320 -27.01 -38.13 43.13
C ASN A 320 -25.66 -37.96 42.41
N ASP A 321 -25.66 -37.56 41.14
CA ASP A 321 -24.45 -37.38 40.31
C ASP A 321 -24.05 -35.90 40.17
N ARG A 322 -24.77 -35.00 40.85
CA ARG A 322 -24.47 -33.57 40.87
C ARG A 322 -23.21 -33.34 41.69
N ILE A 323 -22.33 -32.51 41.16
CA ILE A 323 -21.03 -32.21 41.77
C ILE A 323 -21.09 -30.81 42.36
N PRO A 324 -20.75 -30.60 43.65
CA PRO A 324 -20.66 -29.26 44.22
C PRO A 324 -19.44 -28.53 43.64
N PHE A 325 -19.64 -27.28 43.24
CA PHE A 325 -18.54 -26.36 42.89
C PHE A 325 -18.28 -25.45 44.09
N ASP A 326 -17.05 -25.48 44.62
CA ASP A 326 -16.63 -24.59 45.69
C ASP A 326 -16.29 -23.21 45.12
N LEU A 327 -17.23 -22.28 45.25
CA LEU A 327 -17.14 -20.91 44.76
C LEU A 327 -16.79 -19.92 45.90
N SER A 328 -16.29 -20.42 47.02
CA SER A 328 -15.87 -19.58 48.14
C SER A 328 -14.73 -18.65 47.74
N HIS A 329 -14.63 -17.52 48.44
CA HIS A 329 -13.54 -16.57 48.21
C HIS A 329 -12.16 -17.23 48.42
N ASP A 330 -12.01 -18.07 49.45
CA ASP A 330 -10.75 -18.76 49.73
C ASP A 330 -10.31 -19.66 48.57
N LYS A 331 -11.27 -20.34 47.93
CA LYS A 331 -10.99 -21.19 46.77
C LYS A 331 -10.64 -20.40 45.50
N LEU A 332 -11.33 -19.28 45.28
CA LEU A 332 -11.19 -18.48 44.05
C LEU A 332 -10.04 -17.47 44.11
N SER A 333 -9.74 -16.92 45.28
CA SER A 333 -8.72 -15.87 45.48
C SER A 333 -7.29 -16.39 45.29
N THR A 334 -7.05 -17.69 45.47
CA THR A 334 -5.74 -18.34 45.26
C THR A 334 -5.42 -18.61 43.78
N GLY A 335 -5.99 -17.81 42.87
CA GLY A 335 -5.70 -17.87 41.45
C GLY A 335 -6.64 -18.75 40.62
N GLY A 336 -7.85 -19.01 41.09
CA GLY A 336 -8.87 -19.79 40.37
C GLY A 336 -8.60 -21.30 40.31
N PHE A 337 -9.54 -22.04 39.73
CA PHE A 337 -9.39 -23.48 39.51
C PHE A 337 -10.23 -23.93 38.31
N THR A 338 -9.81 -24.99 37.63
CA THR A 338 -10.64 -25.62 36.59
C THR A 338 -11.62 -26.60 37.22
N GLY A 339 -12.91 -26.34 37.06
CA GLY A 339 -13.97 -27.23 37.51
C GLY A 339 -14.16 -28.48 36.63
N GLU A 340 -14.99 -29.41 37.09
CA GLU A 340 -15.37 -30.63 36.36
C GLU A 340 -16.13 -30.35 35.05
N ASP A 341 -16.68 -29.14 34.93
CA ASP A 341 -17.29 -28.61 33.71
C ASP A 341 -16.26 -28.07 32.70
N ARG A 342 -14.96 -28.15 33.03
CA ARG A 342 -13.81 -27.67 32.24
C ARG A 342 -13.84 -26.16 32.02
N VAL A 343 -14.44 -25.42 32.95
CA VAL A 343 -14.37 -23.97 33.05
C VAL A 343 -13.34 -23.62 34.12
N TRP A 344 -12.41 -22.72 33.79
CA TRP A 344 -11.48 -22.13 34.73
C TRP A 344 -12.02 -20.83 35.33
#